data_AF-A0A6G1D8V7-F1
#
_entry.id   AF-A0A6G1D8V7-F1
#
_cell.length_a   1.000
_cell.length_b   1.000
_cell.length_c   1.000
_cell.angle_alpha   90.00
_cell.angle_beta   90.00
_cell.angle_gamma   90.00
#
_symmetry.space_group_name_H-M   'P 1'
#
loop_
_entity.id
_entity.type
_entity.pdbx_description
1 polymer ?
#
loop_
_entity_poly.entity_id
_entity_poly.type
_entity_poly.pdbx_seq_one_letter_code
_entity_poly.pdbx_strand_id
1 'polypeptide(L)'
;MSSEPSQVDDDGLSAVEVGHHSLLEQVLDDSSASDRILHSYKRSLNGFAARLTEQEAQRLSGMDGVVSVFPSRTHELLTTRSWDFLGFPHRPQGSLPLEGDVIVGMLDSGVWPDSPSFSDDGLGPPPTRWKGACHNFTCNKSALLHGMQSWSLAVV
;
A
#
# COMPACT_ATOMS: atom_id res chain seq x y z
N MET A 1 -15.44 21.79 10.99
CA MET A 1 -16.07 20.88 10.02
C MET A 1 -16.27 19.56 10.74
N SER A 2 -17.51 19.26 11.08
CA SER A 2 -17.90 18.09 11.86
C SER A 2 -17.63 16.83 11.04
N SER A 3 -16.81 15.92 11.56
CA SER A 3 -16.66 14.57 11.04
C SER A 3 -17.95 13.80 11.30
N GLU A 4 -18.61 13.34 10.24
CA GLU A 4 -19.75 12.41 10.32
C GLU A 4 -19.32 11.12 11.04
N PRO A 5 -20.18 10.54 11.89
CA PRO A 5 -19.85 9.29 12.56
C PRO A 5 -19.87 8.17 11.52
N SER A 6 -18.76 7.43 11.43
CA SER A 6 -18.72 6.14 10.75
C SER A 6 -19.80 5.24 11.38
N GLN A 7 -20.80 4.86 10.61
CA GLN A 7 -21.78 3.85 11.00
C GLN A 7 -21.04 2.51 11.04
N VAL A 8 -20.79 2.05 12.26
CA VAL A 8 -20.18 0.75 12.54
C VAL A 8 -21.35 -0.17 12.89
N ASP A 9 -21.61 -1.16 12.05
CA ASP A 9 -22.61 -2.20 12.32
C ASP A 9 -22.06 -3.22 13.33
N ASP A 10 -22.95 -4.06 13.90
CA ASP A 10 -22.76 -4.93 15.08
C ASP A 10 -21.53 -5.89 15.03
N ASP A 11 -20.95 -6.11 13.85
CA ASP A 11 -19.75 -6.94 13.60
C ASP A 11 -18.43 -6.15 13.48
N GLY A 12 -18.45 -4.82 13.63
CA GLY A 12 -17.25 -3.97 13.55
C GLY A 12 -16.74 -3.68 12.12
N LEU A 13 -17.48 -4.10 11.09
CA LEU A 13 -17.16 -3.85 9.69
C LEU A 13 -17.76 -2.51 9.21
N SER A 14 -17.03 -1.79 8.36
CA SER A 14 -17.55 -0.63 7.65
C SER A 14 -18.47 -1.03 6.50
N ALA A 15 -19.35 -0.13 6.05
CA ALA A 15 -20.26 -0.38 4.93
C ALA A 15 -19.56 -0.88 3.64
N VAL A 16 -18.32 -0.41 3.38
CA VAL A 16 -17.50 -0.89 2.26
C VAL A 16 -17.09 -2.35 2.45
N GLU A 17 -16.67 -2.71 3.67
CA GLU A 17 -16.29 -4.09 4.01
C GLU A 17 -17.50 -5.03 3.93
N VAL A 18 -18.68 -4.60 4.40
CA VAL A 18 -19.94 -5.34 4.21
C VAL A 18 -20.24 -5.55 2.73
N GLY A 19 -20.07 -4.51 1.90
CA GLY A 19 -20.24 -4.62 0.45
C GLY A 19 -19.30 -5.63 -0.20
N HIS A 20 -18.03 -5.65 0.21
CA HIS A 20 -17.06 -6.64 -0.27
C HIS A 20 -17.44 -8.07 0.11
N HIS A 21 -17.85 -8.28 1.37
CA HIS A 21 -18.29 -9.60 1.83
C HIS A 21 -19.52 -10.06 1.06
N SER A 22 -20.53 -9.20 0.91
CA SER A 22 -21.75 -9.51 0.18
C SER A 22 -21.49 -9.82 -1.30
N LEU A 23 -20.54 -9.12 -1.94
CA LEU A 23 -20.16 -9.41 -3.33
C LEU A 23 -19.48 -10.78 -3.44
N LEU A 24 -18.59 -11.11 -2.52
CA LEU A 24 -17.88 -12.37 -2.52
C LEU A 24 -18.80 -13.56 -2.20
N GLU A 25 -19.71 -13.43 -1.23
CA GLU A 25 -20.64 -14.50 -0.85
C GLU A 25 -21.48 -15.01 -2.02
N GLN A 26 -21.78 -14.17 -3.01
CA GLN A 26 -22.58 -14.55 -4.19
C GLN A 26 -21.88 -15.56 -5.10
N VAL A 27 -20.56 -15.72 -5.01
CA VAL A 27 -19.81 -16.63 -5.88
C VAL A 27 -19.22 -17.84 -5.15
N LEU A 28 -19.30 -17.87 -3.82
CA LEU A 28 -18.77 -18.96 -3.01
C LEU A 28 -19.79 -20.11 -2.91
N ASP A 29 -19.31 -21.35 -3.05
CA ASP A 29 -20.18 -22.52 -2.98
C ASP A 29 -20.30 -23.09 -1.55
N ASP A 30 -19.18 -23.18 -0.81
CA ASP A 30 -19.10 -23.93 0.47
C ASP A 30 -18.35 -23.18 1.60
N SER A 31 -18.12 -21.87 1.47
CA SER A 31 -17.37 -21.09 2.47
C SER A 31 -17.92 -19.69 2.68
N SER A 32 -17.66 -19.10 3.84
CA SER A 32 -18.02 -17.70 4.10
C SER A 32 -17.02 -16.75 3.45
N ALA A 33 -17.46 -15.53 3.09
CA ALA A 33 -16.54 -14.50 2.62
C ALA A 33 -15.50 -14.14 3.68
N SER A 34 -15.86 -14.21 4.96
CA SER A 34 -14.97 -13.95 6.10
C SER A 34 -13.76 -14.89 6.15
N ASP A 35 -13.89 -16.13 5.67
CA ASP A 35 -12.79 -17.10 5.62
C ASP A 35 -11.86 -16.89 4.41
N ARG A 36 -12.36 -16.20 3.39
CA ARG A 36 -11.70 -16.07 2.08
C ARG A 36 -11.06 -14.70 1.87
N ILE A 37 -11.62 -13.64 2.45
CA ILE A 37 -11.07 -12.29 2.38
C ILE A 37 -9.77 -12.20 3.18
N LEU A 38 -8.72 -11.76 2.51
CA LEU A 38 -7.41 -11.44 3.07
C LEU A 38 -7.33 -9.96 3.44
N HIS A 39 -7.94 -9.08 2.64
CA HIS A 39 -7.91 -7.65 2.88
C HIS A 39 -9.02 -6.91 2.13
N SER A 40 -9.56 -5.86 2.74
CA SER A 40 -10.52 -4.93 2.12
C SER A 40 -9.88 -3.55 1.94
N TYR A 41 -9.74 -3.13 0.68
CA TYR A 41 -9.29 -1.79 0.31
C TYR A 41 -10.46 -0.82 0.32
N LYS A 42 -10.36 0.25 1.13
CA LYS A 42 -11.46 1.21 1.35
C LYS A 42 -11.11 2.68 1.14
N ARG A 43 -9.91 2.95 0.61
CA ARG A 43 -9.37 4.32 0.50
C ARG A 43 -9.12 4.69 -0.95
N SER A 44 -7.96 4.30 -1.47
CA SER A 44 -7.53 4.61 -2.84
C SER A 44 -8.19 3.72 -3.88
N LEU A 45 -8.67 2.55 -3.45
CA LEU A 45 -9.39 1.55 -4.23
C LEU A 45 -10.57 1.10 -3.37
N ASN A 46 -11.71 0.81 -4.01
CA ASN A 46 -12.81 0.04 -3.44
C ASN A 46 -12.72 -1.35 -4.04
N GLY A 47 -12.16 -2.28 -3.29
CA GLY A 47 -11.84 -3.61 -3.78
C GLY A 47 -11.35 -4.50 -2.65
N PHE A 48 -11.22 -5.79 -2.92
CA PHE A 48 -10.75 -6.73 -1.90
C PHE A 48 -9.85 -7.80 -2.49
N ALA A 49 -9.09 -8.40 -1.57
CA ALA A 49 -8.24 -9.53 -1.79
C ALA A 49 -8.87 -10.77 -1.20
N ALA A 50 -9.02 -11.81 -2.01
CA ALA A 50 -9.59 -13.06 -1.55
C ALA A 50 -8.89 -14.28 -2.16
N ARG A 51 -9.00 -15.41 -1.46
CA ARG A 51 -8.64 -16.73 -1.98
C ARG A 51 -9.82 -17.30 -2.76
N LEU A 52 -9.65 -17.45 -4.07
CA LEU A 52 -10.67 -17.95 -4.98
C LEU A 52 -10.12 -19.10 -5.82
N THR A 53 -10.99 -20.03 -6.17
CA THR A 53 -10.78 -20.94 -7.29
C THR A 53 -10.91 -20.18 -8.61
N GLU A 54 -10.39 -20.75 -9.70
CA GLU A 54 -10.51 -20.16 -11.04
C GLU A 54 -11.98 -19.96 -11.44
N GLN A 55 -12.86 -20.88 -11.05
CA GLN A 55 -14.29 -20.83 -11.37
C GLN A 55 -15.01 -19.73 -10.58
N GLU A 56 -14.69 -19.56 -9.30
CA GLU A 56 -15.19 -18.43 -8.47
C GLU A 56 -14.70 -17.09 -9.03
N ALA A 57 -13.43 -16.98 -9.41
CA ALA A 57 -12.87 -15.76 -9.99
C ALA A 57 -13.53 -15.39 -11.34
N GLN A 58 -13.83 -16.37 -12.19
CA GLN A 58 -14.56 -16.16 -13.44
C GLN A 58 -16.01 -15.75 -13.23
N ARG A 59 -16.70 -16.32 -12.23
CA ARG A 59 -18.05 -15.88 -11.86
C ARG A 59 -18.04 -14.43 -11.38
N LEU A 60 -17.08 -14.11 -10.50
CA LEU A 60 -16.94 -12.77 -9.92
C LEU A 60 -16.64 -11.72 -10.99
N SER A 61 -15.79 -12.03 -11.98
CA SER A 61 -15.45 -11.07 -13.06
C SER A 61 -16.62 -10.74 -13.99
N GLY A 62 -17.66 -11.56 -14.01
CA GLY A 62 -18.89 -11.33 -14.77
C GLY A 62 -19.98 -10.58 -14.00
N MET A 63 -19.78 -10.24 -12.73
CA MET A 63 -20.78 -9.58 -11.91
C MET A 63 -20.86 -8.08 -12.19
N ASP A 64 -22.08 -7.54 -12.11
CA ASP A 64 -22.27 -6.10 -12.16
C ASP A 64 -21.59 -5.41 -10.96
N GLY A 65 -20.93 -4.29 -11.21
CA GLY A 65 -20.12 -3.59 -10.22
C GLY A 65 -18.68 -4.12 -10.03
N VAL A 66 -18.29 -5.21 -10.68
CA VAL A 66 -16.89 -5.69 -10.71
C VAL A 66 -16.17 -5.12 -11.93
N VAL A 67 -15.10 -4.35 -11.71
CA VAL A 67 -14.34 -3.71 -12.80
C VAL A 67 -13.29 -4.68 -13.37
N SER A 68 -12.57 -5.39 -12.52
CA SER A 68 -11.54 -6.33 -12.95
C SER A 68 -11.27 -7.38 -11.88
N VAL A 69 -10.94 -8.60 -12.28
CA VAL A 69 -10.40 -9.62 -11.37
C VAL A 69 -9.10 -10.11 -11.97
N PHE A 70 -8.02 -10.06 -11.19
CA PHE A 70 -6.72 -10.54 -11.64
C PHE A 70 -5.99 -11.35 -10.56
N PRO A 71 -5.18 -12.34 -10.97
CA PRO A 71 -4.44 -13.15 -10.03
C PRO A 71 -3.33 -12.33 -9.38
N SER A 72 -3.19 -12.55 -8.07
CA SER A 72 -2.04 -12.06 -7.32
C SER A 72 -0.72 -12.51 -7.91
N ARG A 73 0.28 -11.62 -7.87
CA ARG A 73 1.66 -11.95 -8.24
C ARG A 73 2.64 -11.45 -7.20
N THR A 74 3.62 -12.29 -6.88
CA THR A 74 4.82 -11.85 -6.19
C THR A 74 5.74 -11.21 -7.23
N HIS A 75 6.29 -10.05 -6.90
CA HIS A 75 7.28 -9.37 -7.73
C HIS A 75 8.68 -9.59 -7.15
N GLU A 76 9.65 -9.84 -8.04
CA GLU A 76 11.06 -9.98 -7.69
C GLU A 76 11.74 -8.60 -7.64
N LEU A 77 12.72 -8.45 -6.74
CA LEU A 77 13.51 -7.22 -6.65
C LEU A 77 14.38 -7.06 -7.90
N LEU A 78 14.28 -5.91 -8.55
CA LEU A 78 14.96 -5.66 -9.83
C LEU A 78 16.36 -5.04 -9.70
N THR A 79 16.78 -4.59 -8.51
CA THR A 79 18.01 -3.78 -8.39
C THR A 79 18.94 -4.22 -7.27
N THR A 80 20.25 -4.25 -7.57
CA THR A 80 21.34 -4.38 -6.57
C THR A 80 22.33 -3.19 -6.63
N ARG A 81 22.18 -2.26 -7.60
CA ARG A 81 23.09 -1.10 -7.83
C ARG A 81 22.38 0.14 -8.41
N SER A 82 21.87 1.02 -7.56
CA SER A 82 21.04 2.17 -7.96
C SER A 82 21.79 3.31 -8.67
N TRP A 83 23.07 3.54 -8.35
CA TRP A 83 23.85 4.66 -8.94
C TRP A 83 24.10 4.49 -10.43
N ASP A 84 24.55 3.28 -10.83
CA ASP A 84 24.79 2.93 -12.24
C ASP A 84 23.47 2.89 -13.01
N PHE A 85 22.39 2.41 -12.38
CA PHE A 85 21.05 2.33 -12.97
C PHE A 85 20.46 3.71 -13.29
N LEU A 86 20.63 4.69 -12.41
CA LEU A 86 20.10 6.05 -12.59
C LEU A 86 21.00 6.93 -13.47
N GLY A 87 22.17 6.43 -13.90
CA GLY A 87 23.12 7.20 -14.68
C GLY A 87 23.70 8.40 -13.94
N PHE A 88 23.70 8.38 -12.60
CA PHE A 88 24.19 9.50 -11.81
C PHE A 88 25.73 9.52 -11.78
N PRO A 89 26.35 10.72 -11.87
CA PRO A 89 27.78 10.84 -11.71
C PRO A 89 28.17 10.47 -10.27
N HIS A 90 29.29 9.77 -10.10
CA HIS A 90 29.83 9.42 -8.77
C HIS A 90 30.12 10.64 -7.87
N ARG A 91 30.18 11.85 -8.43
CA ARG A 91 30.33 13.09 -7.70
C ARG A 91 29.22 14.07 -8.10
N PRO A 92 28.42 14.56 -7.14
CA PRO A 92 27.43 15.59 -7.44
C PRO A 92 28.14 16.85 -7.96
N GLN A 93 27.67 17.37 -9.09
CA GLN A 93 28.13 18.66 -9.63
C GLN A 93 27.22 19.78 -9.09
N GLY A 94 27.71 20.50 -8.09
CA GLY A 94 27.04 21.68 -7.53
C GLY A 94 25.87 21.39 -6.59
N SER A 95 25.34 22.45 -5.98
CA SER A 95 24.12 22.42 -5.17
C SER A 95 22.91 22.17 -6.08
N LEU A 96 22.15 21.11 -5.81
CA LEU A 96 20.91 20.87 -6.53
C LEU A 96 19.85 21.89 -6.07
N PRO A 97 19.16 22.59 -6.98
CA PRO A 97 18.20 23.65 -6.61
C PRO A 97 16.92 23.16 -5.90
N LEU A 98 16.81 21.86 -5.60
CA LEU A 98 15.61 21.18 -5.10
C LEU A 98 15.85 20.50 -3.74
N GLU A 99 16.61 21.14 -2.85
CA GLU A 99 16.79 20.64 -1.49
C GLU A 99 15.55 20.99 -0.63
N GLY A 100 14.83 19.96 -0.17
CA GLY A 100 13.96 20.06 1.02
C GLY A 100 12.43 20.09 0.85
N ASP A 101 11.86 20.08 -0.35
CA ASP A 101 10.38 20.08 -0.54
C ASP A 101 9.84 18.95 -1.45
N VAL A 102 10.57 17.83 -1.53
CA VAL A 102 10.16 16.64 -2.29
C VAL A 102 9.89 15.50 -1.32
N ILE A 103 8.76 14.81 -1.51
CA ILE A 103 8.44 13.56 -0.80
C ILE A 103 8.65 12.43 -1.80
N VAL A 104 9.58 11.53 -1.50
CA VAL A 104 9.86 10.34 -2.32
C VAL A 104 9.30 9.11 -1.62
N GLY A 105 8.33 8.45 -2.25
CA GLY A 105 7.81 7.17 -1.78
C GLY A 105 8.65 6.02 -2.32
N MET A 106 9.19 5.18 -1.43
CA MET A 106 9.97 4.01 -1.81
C MET A 106 9.18 2.74 -1.46
N LEU A 107 8.88 1.94 -2.47
CA LEU A 107 8.26 0.62 -2.34
C LEU A 107 9.34 -0.44 -2.59
N ASP A 108 10.00 -0.87 -1.53
CA ASP A 108 11.08 -1.86 -1.53
C ASP A 108 10.93 -2.75 -0.27
N SER A 109 11.90 -3.62 -0.05
CA SER A 109 12.12 -4.46 1.13
C SER A 109 12.36 -3.69 2.44
N GLY A 110 12.56 -2.36 2.36
CA GLY A 110 12.75 -1.47 3.51
C GLY A 110 14.05 -0.68 3.43
N VAL A 111 14.40 -0.01 4.53
CA VAL A 111 15.69 0.68 4.71
C VAL A 111 16.28 0.32 6.07
N TRP A 112 17.56 0.62 6.24
CA TRP A 112 18.20 0.59 7.55
C TRP A 112 18.19 2.02 8.15
N PRO A 113 17.22 2.35 9.03
CA PRO A 113 17.03 3.71 9.53
C PRO A 113 18.19 4.21 10.39
N ASP A 114 18.91 3.32 11.07
CA ASP A 114 20.06 3.70 11.92
C ASP A 114 21.36 3.92 11.13
N SER A 115 21.33 3.80 9.80
CA SER A 115 22.50 4.09 8.98
C SER A 115 22.86 5.58 9.06
N PRO A 116 24.14 5.95 9.17
CA PRO A 116 24.58 7.35 9.13
C PRO A 116 24.12 8.12 7.88
N SER A 117 23.80 7.41 6.79
CA SER A 117 23.26 8.00 5.55
C SER A 117 21.87 8.63 5.74
N PHE A 118 21.17 8.28 6.81
CA PHE A 118 19.87 8.83 7.18
C PHE A 118 19.97 9.78 8.39
N SER A 119 21.13 10.38 8.64
CA SER A 119 21.25 11.46 9.63
C SER A 119 20.41 12.68 9.22
N ASP A 120 19.85 13.34 10.22
CA ASP A 120 19.06 14.57 10.08
C ASP A 120 19.91 15.85 10.09
N ASP A 121 21.23 15.69 10.26
CA ASP A 121 22.18 16.79 10.34
C ASP A 121 22.16 17.62 9.05
N GLY A 122 21.88 18.91 9.19
CA GLY A 122 21.79 19.84 8.06
C GLY A 122 20.46 19.85 7.31
N LEU A 123 19.48 19.01 7.68
CA LEU A 123 18.16 18.99 7.05
C LEU A 123 17.15 19.93 7.72
N GLY A 124 16.37 20.65 6.90
CA GLY A 124 15.22 21.43 7.33
C GLY A 124 14.06 20.56 7.84
N PRO A 125 13.00 21.15 8.41
CA PRO A 125 11.83 20.38 8.83
C PRO A 125 11.17 19.67 7.64
N PRO A 126 10.51 18.51 7.84
CA PRO A 126 9.77 17.84 6.77
C PRO A 126 8.70 18.76 6.16
N PRO A 127 8.35 18.59 4.87
CA PRO A 127 7.31 19.37 4.22
C PRO A 127 5.99 19.33 5.00
N THR A 128 5.35 20.49 5.19
CA THR A 128 4.09 20.60 5.97
C THR A 128 2.93 19.78 5.38
N ARG A 129 3.00 19.45 4.09
CA ARG A 129 2.06 18.59 3.38
C ARG A 129 2.25 17.09 3.67
N TRP A 130 3.38 16.68 4.24
CA TRP A 130 3.62 15.29 4.62
C TRP A 130 2.76 14.92 5.83
N LYS A 131 2.03 13.81 5.72
CA LYS A 131 1.11 13.30 6.76
C LYS A 131 1.38 11.83 7.11
N GLY A 132 2.58 11.34 6.83
CA GLY A 132 2.95 9.96 7.11
C GLY A 132 3.20 9.71 8.60
N ALA A 133 3.43 8.46 8.96
CA ALA A 133 3.83 8.04 10.28
C ALA A 133 4.91 6.95 10.18
N CYS A 134 5.77 6.87 11.18
CA CYS A 134 6.72 5.76 11.31
C CYS A 134 6.13 4.70 12.22
N HIS A 135 6.32 3.44 11.85
CA HIS A 135 5.78 2.30 12.59
C HIS A 135 6.94 1.44 13.07
N ASN A 136 7.05 1.23 14.38
CA ASN A 136 8.12 0.48 15.05
C ASN A 136 9.53 1.11 14.99
N PHE A 137 9.66 2.37 14.57
CA PHE A 137 10.90 3.15 14.64
C PHE A 137 10.61 4.65 14.76
N THR A 138 11.61 5.43 15.18
CA THR A 138 11.52 6.89 15.28
C THR A 138 11.66 7.52 13.89
N CYS A 139 10.72 8.39 13.52
CA CYS A 139 10.88 9.18 12.30
C CYS A 139 12.07 10.12 12.42
N ASN A 140 12.97 10.05 11.44
CA ASN A 140 13.94 11.09 11.15
C ASN A 140 13.40 11.93 9.95
N LYS A 141 14.00 13.10 9.69
CA LYS A 141 13.61 14.00 8.59
C LYS A 141 13.88 13.38 7.22
N SER A 142 14.83 12.45 7.12
CA SER A 142 15.29 11.85 5.85
C SER A 142 14.62 10.51 5.46
N ALA A 143 14.10 9.73 6.41
CA ALA A 143 13.52 8.40 6.19
C ALA A 143 12.13 8.29 6.83
N LEU A 144 11.11 8.42 5.97
CA LEU A 144 9.71 8.36 6.34
C LEU A 144 9.07 7.25 5.51
N LEU A 145 8.98 6.04 6.04
CA LEU A 145 8.50 4.87 5.28
C LEU A 145 7.29 4.20 5.91
N HIS A 146 6.32 3.89 5.04
CA HIS A 146 5.41 2.77 5.20
C HIS A 146 6.02 1.56 4.48
N GLY A 147 6.44 0.54 5.23
CA GLY A 147 6.72 -0.78 4.66
C GLY A 147 5.41 -1.49 4.36
N MET A 148 5.18 -1.89 3.11
CA MET A 148 4.11 -2.83 2.78
C MET A 148 4.65 -4.25 2.96
N GLN A 149 4.02 -5.03 3.84
CA GLN A 149 4.24 -6.47 3.88
C GLN A 149 3.61 -7.08 2.61
N SER A 150 4.37 -7.94 1.94
CA SER A 150 3.91 -8.65 0.75
C SER A 150 2.77 -9.60 1.10
N TRP A 151 1.63 -9.44 0.44
CA TRP A 151 0.51 -10.38 0.51
C TRP A 151 0.13 -10.79 -0.90
N SER A 152 -0.19 -12.07 -1.08
CA SER A 152 -0.85 -12.49 -2.30
C SER A 152 -2.26 -11.88 -2.36
N LEU A 153 -2.48 -11.04 -3.35
CA LEU A 153 -3.59 -10.13 -3.59
C LEU A 153 -4.32 -10.42 -4.90
N ALA A 154 -5.53 -10.97 -4.85
CA ALA A 154 -6.50 -10.62 -5.89
C ALA A 154 -6.91 -9.15 -5.62
N VAL A 155 -7.10 -8.34 -6.65
CA VAL A 155 -7.82 -7.07 -6.46
C VAL A 155 -9.02 -7.14 -7.38
N VAL A 156 -10.18 -6.99 -6.77
CA VAL A 156 -11.47 -6.75 -7.42
C VAL A 156 -11.64 -5.25 -7.62
#